data_AF-A0AAP9UZ10-F1
#
_entry.id   AF-A0AAP9UZ10-F1
#
_cell.length_a   1.000
_cell.length_b   1.000
_cell.length_c   1.000
_cell.angle_alpha   90.00
_cell.angle_beta   90.00
_cell.angle_gamma   90.00
#
_symmetry.space_group_name_H-M   'P 1'
#
loop_
_entity.id
_entity.type
_entity.pdbx_description
1 polymer ?
#
loop_
_entity_poly.entity_id
_entity_poly.type
_entity_poly.pdbx_seq_one_letter_code
_entity_poly.pdbx_strand_id
1 'polypeptide(L)' 'MNDIVFTLEFDDDYANSSANEYLKKGWTLLHVGQKLIDILDNGQVYYNTVYVVGANQQQYDEYQTELENDPFNSFLKMRE' A
#
# COMPACT_ATOMS: atom_id res chain seq x y z
N MET A 1 -15.96 9.08 -4.19
CA MET A 1 -14.69 9.45 -3.55
C MET A 1 -14.87 10.03 -2.14
N ASN A 2 -16.08 10.38 -1.69
CA ASN A 2 -16.31 11.01 -0.36
C ASN A 2 -16.15 10.05 0.84
N ASP A 3 -15.90 8.76 0.60
CA ASP A 3 -15.86 7.73 1.65
C ASP A 3 -14.46 7.12 1.85
N ILE A 4 -13.42 7.61 1.16
CA ILE A 4 -12.05 7.13 1.37
C ILE A 4 -11.42 7.87 2.55
N VAL A 5 -10.97 7.12 3.55
CA VAL A 5 -10.36 7.66 4.78
C VAL A 5 -8.88 7.29 4.92
N PHE A 6 -8.42 6.30 4.14
CA PHE A 6 -7.03 5.82 4.18
C PHE A 6 -6.57 5.37 2.80
N THR A 7 -5.27 5.48 2.54
CA THR A 7 -4.66 5.08 1.27
C THR A 7 -3.40 4.27 1.49
N LEU A 8 -3.18 3.27 0.64
CA LEU A 8 -1.90 2.58 0.50
C LEU A 8 -1.30 2.88 -0.88
N GLU A 9 0.00 3.12 -0.89
CA GLU A 9 0.80 3.35 -2.09
C GLU A 9 1.77 2.18 -2.28
N PHE A 10 1.85 1.65 -3.50
CA PHE A 10 2.79 0.60 -3.87
C PHE A 10 3.58 1.02 -5.10
N ASP A 11 4.91 0.98 -5.01
CA ASP A 11 5.83 1.39 -6.06
C ASP A 11 7.05 0.45 -6.21
N ASP A 12 7.01 -0.74 -5.60
CA ASP A 12 8.06 -1.76 -5.72
C ASP A 12 7.81 -2.77 -6.87
N ASP A 13 8.70 -3.76 -7.01
CA ASP A 13 8.59 -4.82 -8.02
C ASP A 13 7.30 -5.67 -7.88
N TYR A 14 6.70 -5.68 -6.69
CA TYR A 14 5.46 -6.39 -6.39
C TYR A 14 4.24 -5.47 -6.41
N ALA A 15 4.38 -4.20 -6.80
CA ALA A 15 3.35 -3.19 -6.61
C ALA A 15 2.01 -3.57 -7.24
N ASN A 16 2.02 -4.15 -8.45
CA ASN A 16 0.81 -4.60 -9.10
C ASN A 16 0.13 -5.75 -8.33
N SER A 17 0.89 -6.76 -7.92
CA SER A 17 0.34 -7.87 -7.13
C SER A 17 -0.19 -7.39 -5.78
N SER A 18 0.55 -6.53 -5.07
CA SER A 18 0.14 -5.96 -3.79
C SER A 18 -1.16 -5.18 -3.94
N ALA A 19 -1.26 -4.29 -4.92
CA ALA A 19 -2.49 -3.57 -5.21
C ALA A 19 -3.67 -4.51 -5.49
N ASN A 20 -3.46 -5.57 -6.29
CA ASN A 20 -4.50 -6.55 -6.60
C ASN A 20 -5.04 -7.27 -5.36
N GLU A 21 -4.22 -7.55 -4.35
CA GLU A 21 -4.70 -8.16 -3.10
C GLU A 21 -5.69 -7.24 -2.36
N TYR A 22 -5.44 -5.94 -2.33
CA TYR A 22 -6.39 -4.98 -1.73
C TYR A 22 -7.64 -4.76 -2.60
N LEU A 23 -7.50 -4.78 -3.93
CA LEU A 23 -8.65 -4.72 -4.83
C LEU A 23 -9.59 -5.92 -4.64
N LYS A 24 -9.05 -7.12 -4.40
CA LYS A 24 -9.87 -8.31 -4.05
C LYS A 24 -10.63 -8.14 -2.73
N LYS A 25 -10.07 -7.39 -1.77
CA LYS A 25 -10.73 -6.99 -0.52
C LYS A 25 -11.74 -5.84 -0.71
N GLY A 26 -11.99 -5.42 -1.95
CA GLY A 26 -12.96 -4.39 -2.30
C GLY A 26 -12.44 -2.96 -2.16
N TRP A 27 -11.13 -2.75 -1.96
CA TRP A 27 -10.54 -1.41 -1.95
C TRP A 27 -10.67 -0.76 -3.33
N THR A 28 -10.66 0.57 -3.37
CA THR A 28 -10.83 1.33 -4.61
C THR A 28 -9.48 1.70 -5.23
N LEU A 29 -9.24 1.39 -6.50
CA LEU A 29 -8.08 1.93 -7.22
C LEU A 29 -8.28 3.43 -7.47
N LEU A 30 -7.40 4.26 -6.91
CA LEU A 30 -7.47 5.72 -7.01
C LEU A 30 -6.54 6.27 -8.09
N HIS A 31 -5.36 5.67 -8.24
CA HIS A 31 -4.35 6.17 -9.16
C HIS A 31 -3.42 5.06 -9.66
N VAL A 32 -2.99 5.19 -10.92
CA VAL A 32 -1.87 4.46 -11.51
C VAL A 32 -0.99 5.48 -12.22
N GLY A 33 0.29 5.51 -11.90
CA GLY A 33 1.22 6.51 -12.43
C GLY A 33 2.67 6.06 -12.40
N GLN A 34 3.57 7.02 -12.54
CA GLN A 34 5.01 6.80 -12.44
C GLN A 34 5.58 7.62 -11.29
N LYS A 35 6.48 7.00 -10.52
CA LYS A 35 7.20 7.67 -9.43
C LYS A 35 8.69 7.58 -9.69
N LEU A 36 9.37 8.73 -9.56
CA LEU A 36 10.82 8.79 -9.61
C LEU A 36 11.39 8.11 -8.37
N ILE A 37 12.20 7.07 -8.59
CA ILE A 37 12.86 6.34 -7.51
C ILE A 37 14.29 6.84 -7.34
N ASP A 38 15.03 6.99 -8.43
CA ASP A 38 16.42 7.44 -8.38
C ASP A 38 16.91 8.06 -9.70
N ILE A 39 18.03 8.77 -9.63
CA ILE A 39 18.81 9.23 -10.78
C ILE A 39 20.19 8.57 -10.65
N LEU A 40 20.48 7.63 -11.54
CA LEU A 40 21.74 6.88 -11.56
C LEU A 40 22.92 7.81 -11.91
N ASP A 41 24.15 7.41 -11.55
CA ASP A 41 25.37 8.19 -11.77
C ASP A 41 25.62 8.59 -13.24
N ASN A 42 25.05 7.85 -14.19
CA ASN A 42 25.12 8.14 -15.62
C ASN A 42 24.02 9.13 -16.10
N GLY A 43 23.24 9.70 -15.19
CA GLY A 43 22.12 10.60 -15.47
C GLY A 43 20.83 9.89 -15.90
N GLN A 44 20.79 8.55 -15.91
CA GLN A 44 19.57 7.81 -16.22
C GLN A 44 18.59 7.90 -15.07
N VAL A 45 17.34 8.18 -15.41
CA VAL A 45 16.26 8.29 -14.45
C VAL A 45 15.57 6.93 -14.29
N TYR A 46 15.47 6.45 -13.05
CA TYR A 46 14.82 5.19 -12.71
C TYR A 46 13.43 5.46 -12.12
N TYR A 47 12.41 4.97 -12.82
CA TYR A 47 11.00 5.14 -12.45
C TYR A 47 10.36 3.79 -12.20
N ASN A 48 9.51 3.73 -11.17
CA ASN A 48 8.60 2.62 -10.97
C ASN A 48 7.16 3.03 -11.26
N THR A 49 6.34 2.02 -11.58
CA THR A 49 4.89 2.20 -11.67
C THR A 49 4.33 2.24 -10.27
N VAL A 50 3.59 3.29 -9.94
CA VAL A 50 2.92 3.45 -8.65
C VAL A 50 1.43 3.13 -8.76
N TYR A 51 0.91 2.41 -7.78
CA TYR A 51 -0.51 2.11 -7.60
C TYR A 51 -0.96 2.66 -6.26
N VAL A 52 -2.04 3.43 -6.25
CA VAL A 52 -2.65 3.95 -5.03
C VAL A 52 -4.05 3.39 -4.89
N VAL A 53 -4.29 2.69 -3.78
CA VAL A 53 -5.62 2.16 -3.42
C VAL A 53 -6.16 2.87 -2.18
N GLY A 54 -7.47 3.08 -2.15
CA GLY A 54 -8.18 3.73 -1.06
C GLY A 54 -9.12 2.79 -0.33
N ALA A 55 -9.15 2.91 0.99
CA ALA A 55 -10.08 2.25 1.88
C ALA A 55 -11.12 3.21 2.43
N ASN A 56 -12.35 2.72 2.57
CA ASN A 56 -13.32 3.34 3.47
C ASN A 56 -13.07 2.95 4.93
N GLN A 57 -13.88 3.48 5.86
CA GLN A 57 -13.66 3.25 7.30
C GLN A 57 -13.67 1.76 7.66
N GLN A 58 -14.65 0.98 7.20
CA GLN A 58 -14.72 -0.45 7.49
C GLN A 58 -13.47 -1.20 7.01
N GLN A 59 -13.03 -0.93 5.77
CA GLN A 59 -11.84 -1.56 5.19
C GLN A 59 -10.56 -1.19 5.93
N TYR A 60 -10.46 0.05 6.41
CA TYR A 60 -9.34 0.50 7.21
C TYR A 60 -9.30 -0.17 8.59
N ASP A 61 -10.46 -0.29 9.24
CA ASP A 61 -10.58 -0.97 10.54
C ASP A 61 -10.21 -2.47 10.43
N GLU A 62 -10.63 -3.14 9.35
CA GLU A 62 -10.22 -4.51 9.02
C GLU A 62 -8.71 -4.62 8.82
N TYR A 63 -8.10 -3.68 8.08
CA TYR A 63 -6.65 -3.63 7.88
C TYR A 63 -5.87 -3.40 9.18
N GLN A 64 -6.34 -2.51 10.06
CA GLN A 64 -5.72 -2.35 11.39
C GLN A 64 -5.80 -3.66 12.19
N THR A 65 -6.93 -4.34 12.16
CA THR A 65 -7.10 -5.63 12.83
C THR A 65 -6.15 -6.70 12.28
N GLU A 66 -5.95 -6.75 10.96
CA GLU A 66 -4.95 -7.64 10.34
C GLU A 66 -3.53 -7.32 10.81
N LEU A 67 -3.16 -6.04 10.88
CA LEU A 67 -1.84 -5.60 11.35
C LEU A 67 -1.59 -5.95 12.83
N GLU A 68 -2.61 -5.86 13.67
CA GLU A 68 -2.51 -6.22 15.09
C GLU A 68 -2.37 -7.73 15.31
N ASN A 69 -3.02 -8.53 14.46
CA ASN A 69 -2.96 -9.98 14.49
C ASN A 69 -1.76 -10.56 13.74
N ASP A 70 -0.95 -9.72 13.09
CA ASP A 70 0.33 -10.14 12.52
C ASP A 70 1.23 -10.67 13.67
N PRO A 71 1.68 -11.94 13.61
CA PRO A 71 2.50 -12.56 14.64
C PRO A 71 3.76 -11.76 14.99
N PHE A 72 4.31 -11.01 14.02
CA PHE A 72 5.48 -10.17 14.23
C PHE A 72 5.17 -8.95 15.10
N ASN A 73 4.02 -8.30 14.87
CA ASN A 73 3.56 -7.15 15.67
C ASN A 73 3.05 -7.59 17.05
N SER A 74 2.37 -8.74 17.11
CA SER A 74 1.93 -9.35 18.37
C SER A 74 3.11 -9.69 19.29
N PHE A 75 4.23 -10.18 18.73
CA PHE A 75 5.46 -10.45 19.48
C PHE A 75 6.11 -9.19 20.06
N LEU A 76 6.07 -8.06 19.34
CA LEU A 76 6.62 -6.79 19.81
C LEU A 76 5.76 -6.18 20.93
N LYS A 77 4.43 -6.21 20.83
CA LYS A 77 3.51 -5.75 21.89
C LYS A 77 3.63 -6.55 23.20
N MET A 78 4.04 -7.82 23.15
CA MET A 78 4.25 -8.65 24.36
C MET A 78 5.55 -8.34 25.12
N ARG A 79 6.42 -7.47 24.58
CA ARG A 79 7.72 -7.11 25.18
C ARG A 79 7.76 -5.72 25.81
N GLU A 80 6.68 -4.96 25.71
CA GLU A 80 6.47 -3.67 26.38
C GLU A 80 5.72 -3.85 27.70
#